data_AF-A0A932EM45-F1
#
_entry.id   AF-A0A932EM45-F1
#
_cell.length_a   1.000
_cell.length_b   1.000
_cell.length_c   1.000
_cell.angle_alpha   90.00
_cell.angle_beta   90.00
_cell.angle_gamma   90.00
#
_symmetry.space_group_name_H-M   'P 1'
#
loop_
_entity.id
_entity.type
_entity.pdbx_description
1 polymer ?
#
loop_
_entity_poly.entity_id
_entity_poly.type
_entity_poly.pdbx_seq_one_letter_code
_entity_poly.pdbx_strand_id
1 'polypeptide(L)' 'MTKEKETIQAAKKRLEQIIEELSRKDVDVELGLEKFKEGVELITFIRAQLQKTENEFKKLKAELEIQQ' A
#
# COMPACT_ATOMS: atom_id res chain seq x y z
N MET A 1 -17.60 -15.99 -3.12
CA MET A 1 -16.34 -15.40 -3.61
C MET A 1 -16.13 -14.08 -2.89
N THR A 2 -15.54 -14.14 -1.70
CA THR A 2 -15.13 -12.95 -0.95
C THR A 2 -13.96 -12.34 -1.71
N LYS A 3 -14.21 -11.28 -2.49
CA LYS A 3 -13.16 -10.37 -2.97
C LYS A 3 -12.42 -9.92 -1.73
N GLU A 4 -11.27 -10.55 -1.50
CA GLU A 4 -10.42 -10.30 -0.36
C GLU A 4 -10.23 -8.80 -0.28
N LYS A 5 -10.58 -8.24 0.88
CA LYS A 5 -10.10 -6.91 1.26
C LYS A 5 -8.62 -6.90 0.92
N GLU A 6 -8.22 -6.09 -0.06
CA GLU A 6 -6.82 -5.84 -0.33
C GLU A 6 -6.21 -5.31 0.97
N THR A 7 -5.61 -6.20 1.75
CA THR A 7 -4.99 -5.82 3.02
C THR A 7 -3.69 -5.12 2.70
N ILE A 8 -3.23 -4.24 3.59
CA ILE A 8 -1.90 -3.60 3.47
C ILE A 8 -0.81 -4.66 3.24
N GLN A 9 -0.94 -5.84 3.86
CA GLN A 9 -0.01 -6.95 3.69
C GLN A 9 -0.06 -7.56 2.28
N ALA A 10 -1.25 -7.74 1.71
CA ALA A 10 -1.40 -8.19 0.32
C ALA A 10 -0.82 -7.16 -0.67
N ALA A 11 -1.14 -5.88 -0.47
CA ALA A 11 -0.60 -4.79 -1.30
C ALA A 11 0.93 -4.69 -1.21
N LYS A 12 1.50 -4.85 -0.01
CA LYS A 12 2.95 -4.90 0.22
C LYS A 12 3.59 -6.09 -0.48
N LYS A 13 3.02 -7.29 -0.36
CA LYS A 13 3.51 -8.49 -1.04
C LYS A 13 3.49 -8.31 -2.55
N ARG A 14 2.44 -7.68 -3.09
CA ARG A 14 2.35 -7.39 -4.51
C ARG A 14 3.41 -6.38 -4.97
N LEU A 15 3.66 -5.34 -4.17
CA LEU A 15 4.71 -4.36 -4.44
C LEU A 15 6.11 -5.02 -4.45
N GLU A 16 6.39 -5.95 -3.53
CA GLU A 16 7.62 -6.74 -3.51
C GLU A 16 7.79 -7.57 -4.79
N GLN A 17 6.70 -8.20 -5.27
CA GLN A 17 6.71 -8.93 -6.55
C GLN A 17 6.99 -8.01 -7.74
N ILE A 18 6.38 -6.82 -7.78
CA ILE A 18 6.62 -5.84 -8.85
C ILE A 18 8.09 -5.41 -8.86
N ILE A 19 8.71 -5.20 -7.69
CA ILE A 19 10.14 -4.88 -7.60
C ILE A 19 10.98 -6.03 -8.18
N GLU A 20 10.66 -7.27 -7.84
CA GLU A 20 11.36 -8.44 -8.38
C GLU A 20 11.20 -8.54 -9.91
N GLU A 21 9.98 -8.38 -10.41
CA GLU A 21 9.66 -8.39 -11.84
C GLU A 21 10.43 -7.31 -12.59
N LEU A 22 10.43 -6.07 -12.09
CA LEU A 22 11.15 -4.92 -12.67
C LEU A 22 12.68 -5.01 -12.57
N SER A 23 13.20 -5.79 -11.62
CA SER A 23 14.65 -5.96 -11.44
C SER A 23 15.28 -6.95 -12.43
N ARG A 24 14.46 -7.65 -13.22
CA ARG A 24 14.95 -8.57 -14.26
C ARG A 24 15.52 -7.78 -15.42
N LYS A 25 16.63 -8.27 -15.99
CA LYS A 25 17.39 -7.55 -17.04
C LYS A 25 16.71 -7.53 -18.40
N ASP A 26 15.66 -8.32 -18.57
CA ASP A 26 14.94 -8.61 -19.81
C ASP A 26 13.49 -8.13 -19.78
N VAL A 27 13.15 -7.20 -18.88
CA VAL A 27 11.82 -6.61 -18.82
C VAL A 27 11.59 -5.75 -20.06
N ASP A 28 10.54 -6.09 -20.80
CA ASP A 28 10.01 -5.27 -21.87
C ASP A 28 9.58 -3.88 -21.35
N VAL A 29 9.81 -2.82 -22.14
CA VAL A 29 9.58 -1.43 -21.71
C VAL A 29 8.10 -1.15 -21.45
N GLU A 30 7.19 -1.69 -22.27
CA GLU A 30 5.74 -1.50 -22.09
C GLU A 30 5.28 -2.21 -20.82
N LEU A 31 5.72 -3.45 -20.62
CA LEU A 31 5.46 -4.21 -19.40
C LEU A 31 6.04 -3.50 -18.17
N GLY A 32 7.26 -2.97 -18.27
CA GLY A 32 7.90 -2.20 -17.21
C GLY A 32 7.10 -0.97 -16.82
N LEU A 33 6.54 -0.25 -17.80
CA LEU A 33 5.67 0.90 -17.54
C LEU A 33 4.35 0.51 -16.86
N GLU A 34 3.73 -0.60 -17.27
CA GLU A 34 2.52 -1.12 -16.62
C GLU A 34 2.79 -1.48 -15.16
N LYS A 35 3.87 -2.23 -14.89
CA LYS A 35 4.27 -2.61 -13.54
C LYS A 35 4.63 -1.44 -12.66
N PHE A 36 5.27 -0.42 -13.23
CA PHE A 36 5.54 0.82 -12.53
C PHE A 36 4.26 1.54 -12.11
N LYS A 37 3.27 1.66 -13.01
CA LYS A 37 1.96 2.25 -12.70
C LYS A 37 1.25 1.49 -11.58
N GLU A 38 1.22 0.16 -11.66
CA GLU A 38 0.66 -0.70 -10.62
C GLU A 38 1.35 -0.46 -9.26
N GLY A 39 2.69 -0.32 -9.26
CA GLY A 39 3.46 0.00 -8.06
C GLY A 39 3.06 1.35 -7.44
N VAL A 40 2.84 2.39 -8.27
CA VAL A 40 2.39 3.71 -7.80
C VAL A 40 1.00 3.63 -7.16
N GLU A 41 0.07 2.88 -7.74
CA GLU A 41 -1.27 2.67 -7.18
C GLU A 41 -1.21 1.97 -5.82
N LEU A 42 -0.41 0.89 -5.71
CA LEU A 42 -0.23 0.15 -4.45
C LEU A 42 0.38 1.03 -3.35
N ILE A 43 1.41 1.83 -3.67
CA ILE A 43 2.02 2.76 -2.71
C ILE A 43 0.99 3.79 -2.24
N THR A 44 0.19 4.31 -3.16
CA THR A 44 -0.85 5.29 -2.85
C THR A 44 -1.91 4.69 -1.92
N PHE A 45 -2.36 3.47 -2.20
CA PHE A 45 -3.28 2.73 -1.35
C PHE A 45 -2.71 2.51 0.06
N ILE A 46 -1.48 1.99 0.17
CA ILE A 46 -0.82 1.73 1.46
C ILE A 46 -0.71 3.02 2.28
N ARG A 47 -0.25 4.12 1.66
CA ARG A 47 -0.14 5.43 2.34
C ARG A 47 -1.48 5.92 2.88
N ALA A 48 -2.55 5.79 2.10
CA ALA A 48 -3.89 6.17 2.54
C ALA A 48 -4.37 5.36 3.75
N GLN A 49 -4.12 4.05 3.77
CA GLN A 49 -4.49 3.20 4.91
C GLN A 49 -3.67 3.52 6.17
N LEU A 50 -2.37 3.78 6.02
CA LEU A 50 -1.51 4.19 7.13
C LEU A 50 -1.95 5.54 7.71
N GLN A 51 -2.24 6.52 6.86
CA GLN A 51 -2.73 7.83 7.29
C GLN A 51 -4.06 7.72 8.02
N LYS A 52 -5.00 6.89 7.53
CA LYS A 52 -6.26 6.63 8.21
C LYS A 52 -6.03 6.07 9.61
N THR A 53 -5.16 5.06 9.72
CA THR A 53 -4.81 4.42 10.99
C THR A 53 -4.17 5.44 11.95
N GLU A 54 -3.22 6.25 11.48
CA GLU A 54 -2.58 7.30 12.26
C GLU A 54 -3.60 8.32 12.81
N ASN A 55 -4.57 8.73 11.98
CA ASN A 55 -5.62 9.65 12.40
C ASN A 55 -6.54 9.06 13.47
N GLU A 56 -6.86 7.75 13.38
CA GLU A 56 -7.62 7.05 14.41
C GLU A 56 -6.85 7.02 15.75
N PHE A 57 -5.55 6.73 15.73
CA PHE A 57 -4.71 6.80 16.93
C PHE A 57 -4.67 8.20 17.54
N LYS A 58 -4.50 9.25 16.71
CA LYS A 58 -4.50 10.64 17.18
C LYS A 58 -5.82 11.01 17.85
N LYS A 59 -6.96 10.58 17.28
CA LYS A 59 -8.28 10.83 17.83
C LYS A 59 -8.44 10.16 19.21
N LEU A 60 -8.10 8.87 19.30
CA LEU A 60 -8.18 8.14 20.57
C LEU A 60 -7.28 8.74 21.66
N LYS A 61 -6.07 9.20 21.28
CA LYS A 61 -5.18 9.90 22.21
C LYS A 61 -5.80 11.21 22.73
N ALA A 62 -6.38 12.01 21.84
CA ALA A 62 -7.03 13.26 22.23
C ALA A 62 -8.25 13.01 23.15
N GLU A 63 -9.04 11.97 22.87
CA GLU A 63 -10.16 11.56 23.74
C GLU A 63 -9.67 11.16 25.15
N LEU A 64 -8.55 10.44 25.24
CA LEU A 64 -7.93 10.07 26.52
C LEU A 64 -7.43 11.29 27.32
N GLU A 65 -6.82 12.27 26.64
CA GLU A 65 -6.29 13.48 27.26
C GLU A 65 -7.40 14.43 27.75
N ILE A 66 -8.57 14.46 27.09
CA ILE A 66 -9.74 15.25 27.53
C ILE A 66 -10.43 14.65 28.77
N GLN A 67 -10.28 13.34 28.98
CA GLN A 67 -10.87 12.62 30.11
C GLN A 67 -10.00 12.58 31.38
N GLN A 68 -8.78 13.13 31.33
CA GLN A 68 -7.88 13.30 32.48
C GLN A 68 -7.96 14.72 33.04
#